data_AF-A0A6J8CKC9-F1
#
_entry.id   AF-A0A6J8CKC9-F1
#
_cell.length_a   1.000
_cell.length_b   1.000
_cell.length_c   1.000
_cell.angle_alpha   90.00
_cell.angle_beta   90.00
_cell.angle_gamma   90.00
#
_symmetry.space_group_name_H-M   'P 1'
#
loop_
_entity.id
_entity.type
_entity.pdbx_description
1 polymer ?
#
loop_
_entity_poly.entity_id
_entity_poly.type
_entity_poly.pdbx_seq_one_letter_code
_entity_poly.pdbx_strand_id
1 'polypeptide(L)'
;MTFTLAIIRCVCFELILFAACLFGDSYIGTFGFSIFGLSNELSKALFDNLTHGFVGYFTWAIIVDLSDCGKDLIECSGCMMLAMVIDIDHFIAARSIKLKSALSLSKRPIFHASSIIPVAVVCIWIISYLRSNDFLKRLSIIFLVAWTSHHIRDGTRRGLWFPPFGSTQPLPKTTYVILIIRTTTVTYSWTPQFQQPQRNNRTKLQYRKPTKSLTRAKTFDFVQKQQNPVRTITRREPVSLSLDDICHLAERERLSYSAKTRREAVELAQNKTHRFEEYAPSRPHTSASRYIHDVRRDAMTPKSIRSEPLPSRANSRMNDIDDDADSVYPINYLASLPVGREICEIIGPQVCSQCKQDQSRQMGLYKCDQCFPTLRISHENMTTAAVLKRYLPDLSESDIQDKIAKGEIAKPRLLKKRIVTKDYQQDLNAKIVSGQLHRAMGFSEKVQEEVLKRQENRRKRSTPTPTKKPEPEPVAEQKERKAIFNPDILLSVSMQVNEPSFFAGRKQEYELPERLPDPLQFADIRERRQLNTNKDFQLCELEEEPEDEEVADIMS
;
A
#
# COMPACT_ATOMS: atom_id res chain seq x y z
N MET A 1 8.37 -21.16 27.89
CA MET A 1 7.06 -20.58 27.50
C MET A 1 7.10 -19.87 26.15
N THR A 2 8.05 -18.94 25.91
CA THR A 2 8.12 -18.19 24.63
C THR A 2 8.35 -19.07 23.40
N PHE A 3 9.24 -20.07 23.48
CA PHE A 3 9.50 -21.00 22.38
C PHE A 3 8.26 -21.84 22.01
N THR A 4 7.57 -22.39 23.02
CA THR A 4 6.34 -23.17 22.83
C THR A 4 5.23 -22.33 22.17
N LEU A 5 5.06 -21.07 22.60
CA LEU A 5 4.08 -20.16 22.00
C LEU A 5 4.40 -19.83 20.54
N ALA A 6 5.69 -19.66 20.20
CA ALA A 6 6.11 -19.44 18.81
C ALA A 6 5.82 -20.65 17.91
N ILE A 7 6.08 -21.88 18.40
CA ILE A 7 5.72 -23.11 17.68
C ILE A 7 4.22 -23.19 17.45
N ILE A 8 3.41 -22.96 18.50
CA ILE A 8 1.94 -23.01 18.39
C ILE A 8 1.45 -21.99 17.37
N ARG A 9 1.95 -20.75 17.40
CA ARG A 9 1.61 -19.71 16.41
C ARG A 9 1.97 -20.14 14.99
N CYS A 10 3.18 -20.66 14.79
CA CYS A 10 3.63 -21.14 13.49
C CYS A 10 2.70 -22.24 12.94
N VAL A 11 2.40 -23.27 13.75
CA VAL A 11 1.49 -24.35 13.38
C VAL A 11 0.09 -23.82 13.08
N CYS A 12 -0.46 -22.91 13.89
CA CYS A 12 -1.75 -22.28 13.63
C CYS A 12 -1.77 -21.55 12.28
N PHE A 13 -0.73 -20.79 11.96
CA PHE A 13 -0.66 -20.10 10.66
C PHE A 13 -0.47 -21.07 9.49
N GLU A 14 0.27 -22.17 9.64
CA GLU A 14 0.37 -23.22 8.63
C GLU A 14 -0.98 -23.88 8.37
N LEU A 15 -1.77 -24.14 9.42
CA LEU A 15 -3.14 -24.66 9.29
C LEU A 15 -4.07 -23.66 8.59
N ILE A 16 -3.96 -22.36 8.91
CA ILE A 16 -4.72 -21.31 8.23
C ILE A 16 -4.31 -21.19 6.75
N LEU A 17 -3.01 -21.28 6.44
CA LEU A 17 -2.49 -21.27 5.07
C LEU A 17 -3.02 -22.47 4.28
N PHE A 18 -3.02 -23.66 4.89
CA PHE A 18 -3.60 -24.87 4.31
C PHE A 18 -5.11 -24.69 4.05
N ALA A 19 -5.85 -24.15 5.02
CA ALA A 19 -7.27 -23.87 4.86
C ALA A 19 -7.54 -22.83 3.75
N ALA A 20 -6.73 -21.77 3.65
CA ALA A 20 -6.85 -20.76 2.60
C ALA A 20 -6.63 -21.36 1.20
N CYS A 21 -5.66 -22.26 1.07
CA CYS A 21 -5.38 -23.04 -0.15
C CYS A 21 -6.60 -23.89 -0.54
N LEU A 22 -7.11 -24.71 0.38
CA LEU A 22 -8.27 -25.58 0.12
C LEU A 22 -9.56 -24.80 -0.16
N PHE A 23 -9.81 -23.74 0.61
CA PHE A 23 -11.00 -22.92 0.47
C PHE A 23 -11.02 -22.20 -0.88
N GLY A 24 -9.91 -21.58 -1.27
CA GLY A 24 -9.81 -20.90 -2.56
C GLY A 24 -10.05 -21.85 -3.73
N ASP A 25 -9.49 -23.06 -3.69
CA ASP A 25 -9.69 -24.04 -4.75
C ASP A 25 -11.11 -24.64 -4.78
N SER A 26 -11.69 -24.90 -3.60
CA SER A 26 -13.03 -25.47 -3.48
C SER A 26 -14.11 -24.46 -3.88
N TYR A 27 -13.90 -23.18 -3.56
CA TYR A 27 -14.80 -22.10 -3.93
C TYR A 27 -14.85 -21.93 -5.45
N ILE A 28 -13.70 -21.96 -6.13
CA ILE A 28 -13.62 -21.83 -7.59
C ILE A 28 -14.21 -23.06 -8.30
N GLY A 29 -14.01 -24.27 -7.76
CA GLY A 29 -14.46 -25.51 -8.39
C GLY A 29 -15.94 -25.83 -8.17
N THR A 30 -16.33 -26.04 -6.91
CA THR A 30 -17.59 -26.72 -6.57
C THR A 30 -18.68 -25.74 -6.10
N PHE A 31 -18.31 -24.78 -5.26
CA PHE A 31 -19.26 -23.92 -4.56
C PHE A 31 -19.72 -22.70 -5.38
N GLY A 32 -18.81 -22.08 -6.13
CA GLY A 32 -19.08 -20.85 -6.87
C GLY A 32 -20.13 -21.00 -7.97
N PHE A 33 -20.27 -22.21 -8.54
CA PHE A 33 -21.24 -22.46 -9.61
C PHE A 33 -22.65 -22.73 -9.08
N SER A 34 -22.78 -23.46 -7.97
CA SER A 34 -24.08 -23.99 -7.55
C SER A 34 -24.88 -23.09 -6.61
N ILE A 35 -24.24 -22.34 -5.71
CA ILE A 35 -24.97 -21.68 -4.61
C ILE A 35 -25.51 -20.30 -4.99
N PHE A 36 -24.73 -19.53 -5.73
CA PHE A 36 -25.07 -18.11 -5.94
C PHE A 36 -25.68 -17.80 -7.30
N GLY A 37 -25.72 -18.76 -8.24
CA GLY A 37 -26.12 -18.48 -9.63
C GLY A 37 -25.28 -17.38 -10.30
N LEU A 38 -24.21 -16.92 -9.63
CA LEU A 38 -23.29 -15.88 -10.08
C LEU A 38 -22.32 -16.54 -11.05
N SER A 39 -22.81 -16.85 -12.25
CA SER A 39 -22.01 -17.20 -13.44
C SER A 39 -21.12 -16.04 -13.94
N ASN A 40 -20.91 -15.03 -13.08
CA ASN A 40 -20.10 -13.88 -13.38
C ASN A 40 -18.63 -14.30 -13.32
N GLU A 41 -18.01 -14.42 -14.49
CA GLU A 41 -16.55 -14.60 -14.63
C GLU A 41 -15.73 -13.59 -13.78
N LEU A 42 -16.33 -12.44 -13.44
CA LEU A 42 -15.79 -11.46 -12.50
C LEU A 42 -15.65 -11.97 -11.06
N SER A 43 -16.64 -12.67 -10.52
CA SER A 43 -16.53 -13.19 -9.14
C SER A 43 -15.43 -14.24 -9.08
N LYS A 44 -15.39 -15.16 -10.06
CA LYS A 44 -14.32 -16.16 -10.17
C LYS A 44 -12.94 -15.52 -10.22
N ALA A 45 -12.73 -14.55 -11.12
CA ALA A 45 -11.44 -13.87 -11.25
C ALA A 45 -11.05 -13.08 -9.98
N LEU A 46 -12.02 -12.44 -9.32
CA LEU A 46 -11.78 -11.70 -8.09
C LEU A 46 -11.42 -12.62 -6.92
N PHE A 47 -12.14 -13.74 -6.75
CA PHE A 47 -11.83 -14.74 -5.73
C PHE A 47 -10.51 -15.48 -6.00
N ASP A 48 -10.20 -15.76 -7.27
CA ASP A 48 -8.90 -16.31 -7.68
C ASP A 48 -7.77 -15.39 -7.25
N ASN A 49 -7.87 -14.10 -7.59
CA ASN A 49 -6.88 -13.09 -7.22
C ASN A 49 -6.79 -12.89 -5.70
N LEU A 50 -7.93 -12.82 -4.99
CA LEU A 50 -7.93 -12.74 -3.53
C LEU A 50 -7.25 -13.95 -2.88
N THR A 51 -7.44 -15.14 -3.44
CA THR A 51 -6.77 -16.36 -2.95
C THR A 51 -5.26 -16.25 -3.11
N HIS A 52 -4.77 -15.77 -4.27
CA HIS A 52 -3.33 -15.48 -4.44
C HIS A 52 -2.81 -14.50 -3.38
N GLY A 53 -3.57 -13.43 -3.13
CA GLY A 53 -3.27 -12.47 -2.06
C GLY A 53 -3.18 -13.11 -0.67
N PHE A 54 -4.18 -13.89 -0.27
CA PHE A 54 -4.21 -14.52 1.05
C PHE A 54 -3.11 -15.57 1.24
N VAL A 55 -2.81 -16.36 0.22
CA VAL A 55 -1.68 -17.31 0.28
C VAL A 55 -0.36 -16.54 0.50
N GLY A 56 -0.14 -15.44 -0.23
CA GLY A 56 1.01 -14.57 -0.01
C GLY A 56 1.05 -13.94 1.39
N TYR A 57 -0.10 -13.45 1.88
CA TYR A 57 -0.25 -12.88 3.22
C TYR A 57 0.17 -13.87 4.32
N PHE A 58 -0.45 -15.05 4.34
CA PHE A 58 -0.21 -16.04 5.40
C PHE A 58 1.18 -16.67 5.30
N THR A 59 1.70 -16.84 4.08
CA THR A 59 3.09 -17.27 3.88
C THR A 59 4.07 -16.28 4.53
N TRP A 60 3.88 -14.97 4.31
CA TRP A 60 4.74 -13.96 4.94
C TRP A 60 4.52 -13.85 6.45
N ALA A 61 3.27 -13.98 6.92
CA ALA A 61 2.92 -13.97 8.34
C ALA A 61 3.68 -15.04 9.14
N ILE A 62 3.83 -16.25 8.57
CA ILE A 62 4.64 -17.33 9.15
C ILE A 62 6.12 -16.92 9.21
N ILE A 63 6.64 -16.31 8.14
CA ILE A 63 8.04 -15.91 8.03
C ILE A 63 8.43 -14.88 9.10
N VAL A 64 7.58 -13.88 9.34
CA VAL A 64 7.84 -12.80 10.33
C VAL A 64 7.37 -13.13 11.75
N ASP A 65 6.66 -14.25 11.93
CA ASP A 65 6.06 -14.67 13.21
C ASP A 65 5.18 -13.58 13.86
N LEU A 66 4.58 -12.68 13.07
CA LEU A 66 3.66 -11.57 13.47
C LEU A 66 3.92 -11.00 14.89
N SER A 67 5.18 -10.76 15.22
CA SER A 67 5.61 -10.47 16.59
C SER A 67 5.51 -8.98 16.90
N ASP A 68 5.74 -8.12 15.91
CA ASP A 68 5.53 -6.68 15.92
C ASP A 68 4.29 -6.36 15.07
N CYS A 69 3.11 -6.40 15.72
CA CYS A 69 1.80 -6.26 15.09
C CYS A 69 1.71 -5.09 14.10
N GLY A 70 2.37 -3.95 14.36
CA GLY A 70 2.30 -2.81 13.43
C GLY A 70 3.06 -3.04 12.12
N LYS A 71 4.36 -3.32 12.22
CA LYS A 71 5.23 -3.42 11.03
C LYS A 71 4.98 -4.72 10.27
N ASP A 72 4.81 -5.82 10.98
CA ASP A 72 4.65 -7.13 10.38
C ASP A 72 3.33 -7.19 9.60
N LEU A 73 2.25 -6.55 10.09
CA LEU A 73 0.99 -6.46 9.34
C LEU A 73 1.13 -5.64 8.05
N ILE A 74 1.94 -4.57 8.06
CA ILE A 74 2.21 -3.78 6.84
C ILE A 74 2.99 -4.63 5.84
N GLU A 75 4.00 -5.38 6.29
CA GLU A 75 4.76 -6.28 5.42
C GLU A 75 3.89 -7.43 4.87
N CYS A 76 3.03 -8.03 5.69
CA CYS A 76 2.08 -9.08 5.26
C CYS A 76 1.08 -8.53 4.23
N SER A 77 0.54 -7.33 4.49
CA SER A 77 -0.36 -6.64 3.54
C SER A 77 0.36 -6.29 2.25
N GLY A 78 1.63 -5.89 2.34
CA GLY A 78 2.48 -5.64 1.17
C GLY A 78 2.69 -6.92 0.34
N CYS A 79 2.93 -8.06 0.99
CA CYS A 79 3.04 -9.37 0.34
C CYS A 79 1.74 -9.76 -0.38
N MET A 80 0.59 -9.58 0.30
CA MET A 80 -0.74 -9.80 -0.27
C MET A 80 -0.97 -8.97 -1.53
N MET A 81 -0.73 -7.66 -1.45
CA MET A 81 -0.90 -6.76 -2.59
C MET A 81 0.04 -7.10 -3.73
N LEU A 82 1.30 -7.45 -3.45
CA LEU A 82 2.27 -7.83 -4.47
C LEU A 82 1.85 -9.10 -5.20
N ALA A 83 1.34 -10.11 -4.49
CA ALA A 83 0.80 -11.32 -5.12
C ALA A 83 -0.38 -10.97 -6.05
N MET A 84 -1.29 -10.11 -5.60
CA MET A 84 -2.45 -9.72 -6.41
C MET A 84 -2.12 -8.85 -7.63
N VAL A 85 -1.06 -8.05 -7.53
CA VAL A 85 -0.61 -7.16 -8.62
C VAL A 85 -0.04 -7.96 -9.79
N ILE A 86 0.43 -9.19 -9.58
CA ILE A 86 0.96 -10.03 -10.66
C ILE A 86 -0.11 -10.25 -11.74
N ASP A 87 -1.37 -10.52 -11.35
CA ASP A 87 -2.49 -10.72 -12.26
C ASP A 87 -2.89 -9.47 -13.08
N ILE A 88 -2.41 -8.28 -12.72
CA ILE A 88 -2.61 -7.08 -13.53
C ILE A 88 -1.95 -7.24 -14.90
N ASP A 89 -0.94 -8.12 -15.03
CA ASP A 89 -0.28 -8.38 -16.30
C ASP A 89 -1.20 -8.99 -17.37
N HIS A 90 -2.26 -9.70 -16.99
CA HIS A 90 -3.29 -10.21 -17.92
C HIS A 90 -4.00 -9.04 -18.61
N PHE A 91 -4.34 -7.99 -17.87
CA PHE A 91 -4.95 -6.77 -18.44
C PHE A 91 -3.97 -6.02 -19.34
N ILE A 92 -2.69 -5.94 -18.93
CA ILE A 92 -1.63 -5.31 -19.72
C ILE A 92 -1.41 -6.06 -21.03
N ALA A 93 -1.35 -7.39 -20.99
CA ALA A 93 -1.11 -8.21 -22.17
C ALA A 93 -2.34 -8.30 -23.08
N ALA A 94 -3.54 -8.26 -22.52
CA ALA A 94 -4.78 -8.09 -23.29
C ALA A 94 -4.94 -6.68 -23.87
N ARG A 95 -4.13 -5.71 -23.42
CA ARG A 95 -4.25 -4.27 -23.74
C ARG A 95 -5.67 -3.74 -23.52
N SER A 96 -6.35 -4.26 -22.50
CA SER A 96 -7.75 -3.96 -22.23
C SER A 96 -8.05 -4.07 -20.75
N ILE A 97 -8.91 -3.19 -20.25
CA ILE A 97 -9.46 -3.25 -18.89
C ILE A 97 -10.67 -4.23 -18.84
N LYS A 98 -11.15 -4.70 -20.01
CA LYS A 98 -12.26 -5.65 -20.07
C LYS A 98 -11.82 -7.02 -19.56
N LEU A 99 -12.44 -7.47 -18.47
CA LEU A 99 -12.13 -8.76 -17.86
C LEU A 99 -12.19 -9.93 -18.85
N LYS A 100 -13.21 -9.97 -19.72
CA LYS A 100 -13.35 -11.04 -20.73
C LYS A 100 -12.12 -11.13 -21.65
N SER A 101 -11.50 -9.99 -21.97
CA SER A 101 -10.29 -9.94 -22.79
C SER A 101 -9.04 -10.38 -22.02
N ALA A 102 -8.96 -10.06 -20.73
CA ALA A 102 -7.88 -10.54 -19.86
C ALA A 102 -7.92 -12.07 -19.69
N LEU A 103 -9.13 -12.65 -19.54
CA LEU A 103 -9.32 -14.09 -19.36
C LEU A 103 -9.15 -14.91 -20.65
N SER A 104 -9.42 -14.33 -21.83
CA SER A 104 -9.35 -15.04 -23.12
C SER A 104 -7.97 -15.02 -23.78
N LEU A 105 -6.92 -14.61 -23.07
CA LEU A 105 -5.59 -14.46 -23.63
C LEU A 105 -4.96 -15.81 -23.98
N SER A 106 -4.60 -16.01 -25.25
CA SER A 106 -3.98 -17.24 -25.74
C SER A 106 -2.51 -17.39 -25.32
N LYS A 107 -1.81 -16.26 -25.15
CA LYS A 107 -0.41 -16.20 -24.74
C LYS A 107 -0.29 -15.86 -23.27
N ARG A 108 0.63 -16.52 -22.55
CA ARG A 108 0.91 -16.18 -21.14
C ARG A 108 1.55 -14.79 -21.04
N PRO A 109 1.10 -13.94 -20.11
CA PRO A 109 1.70 -12.63 -19.91
C PRO A 109 3.05 -12.73 -19.19
N ILE A 110 3.85 -11.66 -19.28
CA ILE A 110 5.28 -11.69 -18.97
C ILE A 110 5.53 -11.93 -17.48
N PHE A 111 4.67 -11.45 -16.58
CA PHE A 111 4.89 -11.67 -15.14
C PHE A 111 4.59 -13.12 -14.75
N HIS A 112 3.91 -13.89 -15.60
CA HIS A 112 3.75 -15.33 -15.39
C HIS A 112 4.96 -16.16 -15.87
N ALA A 113 6.05 -15.53 -16.31
CA ALA A 113 7.31 -16.22 -16.60
C ALA A 113 8.12 -16.47 -15.32
N SER A 114 8.11 -17.71 -14.82
CA SER A 114 8.77 -18.10 -13.57
C SER A 114 10.29 -17.91 -13.58
N SER A 115 10.90 -17.87 -14.77
CA SER A 115 12.34 -17.59 -14.92
C SER A 115 12.71 -16.13 -14.65
N ILE A 116 11.76 -15.18 -14.71
CA ILE A 116 12.02 -13.76 -14.42
C ILE A 116 12.18 -13.52 -12.90
N ILE A 117 11.53 -14.35 -12.07
CA ILE A 117 11.54 -14.25 -10.60
C ILE A 117 12.94 -14.24 -10.02
N PRO A 118 13.79 -15.28 -10.23
CA PRO A 118 15.11 -15.32 -9.63
C PRO A 118 15.97 -14.14 -10.09
N VAL A 119 15.83 -13.72 -11.35
CA VAL A 119 16.56 -12.57 -11.88
C VAL A 119 16.16 -11.28 -11.17
N ALA A 120 14.87 -11.02 -11.02
CA ALA A 120 14.36 -9.83 -10.32
C ALA A 120 14.79 -9.82 -8.84
N VAL A 121 14.67 -10.95 -8.15
CA VAL A 121 15.06 -11.09 -6.74
C VAL A 121 16.57 -10.87 -6.55
N VAL A 122 17.40 -11.49 -7.39
CA VAL A 122 18.87 -11.29 -7.36
C VAL A 122 19.23 -9.83 -7.63
N CYS A 123 18.58 -9.18 -8.60
CA CYS A 123 18.79 -7.76 -8.89
C CYS A 123 18.45 -6.86 -7.69
N ILE A 124 17.26 -7.04 -7.07
CA ILE A 124 16.86 -6.26 -5.88
C ILE A 124 17.83 -6.54 -4.72
N TRP A 125 18.23 -7.79 -4.53
CA TRP A 125 19.17 -8.19 -3.49
C TRP A 125 20.57 -7.57 -3.69
N ILE A 126 21.11 -7.57 -4.92
CA ILE A 126 22.38 -6.90 -5.25
C ILE A 126 22.27 -5.40 -4.99
N ILE A 127 21.20 -4.75 -5.47
CA ILE A 127 20.98 -3.30 -5.23
C ILE A 127 20.91 -3.02 -3.73
N SER A 128 20.24 -3.89 -2.99
CA SER A 128 20.13 -3.79 -1.54
C SER A 128 21.50 -3.89 -0.84
N TYR A 129 22.33 -4.85 -1.28
CA TYR A 129 23.69 -5.02 -0.77
C TYR A 129 24.54 -3.78 -1.07
N LEU A 130 24.52 -3.29 -2.31
CA LEU A 130 25.27 -2.10 -2.73
C LEU A 130 24.84 -0.83 -1.98
N ARG A 131 23.55 -0.71 -1.62
CA ARG A 131 23.02 0.43 -0.87
C ARG A 131 23.04 0.24 0.65
N SER A 132 23.49 -0.92 1.14
CA SER A 132 23.42 -1.30 2.56
C SER A 132 22.04 -1.03 3.18
N ASN A 133 20.97 -1.26 2.41
CA ASN A 133 19.61 -0.92 2.82
C ASN A 133 18.83 -2.18 3.19
N ASP A 134 18.64 -2.39 4.49
CA ASP A 134 17.95 -3.57 5.03
C ASP A 134 16.47 -3.66 4.61
N PHE A 135 15.81 -2.53 4.34
CA PHE A 135 14.45 -2.54 3.79
C PHE A 135 14.42 -3.18 2.41
N LEU A 136 15.41 -2.91 1.55
CA LEU A 136 15.49 -3.56 0.23
C LEU A 136 15.81 -5.05 0.34
N LYS A 137 16.57 -5.49 1.36
CA LYS A 137 16.81 -6.93 1.61
C LYS A 137 15.50 -7.61 1.95
N ARG A 138 14.75 -7.04 2.89
CA ARG A 138 13.40 -7.51 3.24
C ARG A 138 12.47 -7.54 2.03
N LEU A 139 12.39 -6.45 1.28
CA LEU A 139 11.56 -6.34 0.10
C LEU A 139 11.89 -7.40 -0.95
N SER A 140 13.16 -7.75 -1.14
CA SER A 140 13.55 -8.81 -2.08
C SER A 140 12.97 -10.18 -1.71
N ILE A 141 12.87 -10.49 -0.41
CA ILE A 141 12.33 -11.76 0.08
C ILE A 141 10.80 -11.72 0.08
N ILE A 142 10.19 -10.58 0.44
CA ILE A 142 8.73 -10.39 0.28
C ILE A 142 8.33 -10.62 -1.18
N PHE A 143 9.08 -10.03 -2.13
CA PHE A 143 8.82 -10.19 -3.55
C PHE A 143 9.00 -11.64 -4.01
N LEU A 144 10.07 -12.31 -3.57
CA LEU A 144 10.29 -13.73 -3.83
C LEU A 144 9.10 -14.57 -3.36
N VAL A 145 8.63 -14.35 -2.13
CA VAL A 145 7.53 -15.09 -1.52
C VAL A 145 6.22 -14.85 -2.28
N ALA A 146 5.81 -13.59 -2.44
CA ALA A 146 4.58 -13.22 -3.12
C ALA A 146 4.49 -13.86 -4.51
N TRP A 147 5.58 -13.72 -5.28
CA TRP A 147 5.63 -14.22 -6.64
C TRP A 147 5.70 -15.74 -6.72
N THR A 148 6.54 -16.38 -5.89
CA THR A 148 6.66 -17.85 -5.89
C THR A 148 5.34 -18.49 -5.47
N SER A 149 4.66 -17.95 -4.46
CA SER A 149 3.33 -18.44 -4.06
C SER A 149 2.29 -18.27 -5.15
N HIS A 150 2.30 -17.14 -5.86
CA HIS A 150 1.43 -16.87 -7.01
C HIS A 150 1.61 -17.93 -8.09
N HIS A 151 2.86 -18.16 -8.49
CA HIS A 151 3.23 -19.10 -9.55
C HIS A 151 2.96 -20.56 -9.21
N ILE A 152 3.25 -21.00 -7.97
CA ILE A 152 2.96 -22.37 -7.56
C ILE A 152 1.46 -22.63 -7.64
N ARG A 153 0.62 -21.68 -7.19
CA ARG A 153 -0.83 -21.80 -7.28
C ARG A 153 -1.30 -21.83 -8.73
N ASP A 154 -0.85 -20.91 -9.57
CA ASP A 154 -1.20 -20.89 -11.00
C ASP A 154 -0.70 -22.12 -11.77
N GLY A 155 0.41 -22.70 -11.30
CA GLY A 155 0.97 -23.93 -11.83
C GLY A 155 0.00 -25.10 -11.77
N THR A 156 -1.03 -25.08 -10.92
CA THR A 156 -2.07 -26.12 -10.87
C THR A 156 -2.90 -26.19 -12.16
N ARG A 157 -3.13 -25.07 -12.85
CA ARG A 157 -3.96 -25.02 -14.06
C ARG A 157 -3.18 -25.33 -15.32
N ARG A 158 -1.98 -24.76 -15.44
CA ARG A 158 -1.21 -24.80 -16.70
C ARG A 158 0.25 -25.20 -16.51
N GLY A 159 0.69 -25.54 -15.30
CA GLY A 159 2.11 -25.77 -14.98
C GLY A 159 2.92 -24.48 -14.91
N LEU A 160 4.12 -24.58 -14.35
CA LEU A 160 5.06 -23.48 -14.20
C LEU A 160 5.71 -23.18 -15.56
N TRP A 161 5.71 -21.91 -15.98
CA TRP A 161 6.31 -21.50 -17.25
C TRP A 161 7.73 -20.99 -17.05
N PHE A 162 8.71 -21.58 -17.73
CA PHE A 162 10.12 -21.26 -17.68
C PHE A 162 10.67 -20.94 -19.08
N PRO A 163 10.36 -19.77 -19.67
CA PRO A 163 10.93 -19.40 -20.96
C PRO A 163 12.46 -19.28 -20.88
N PRO A 164 13.22 -19.75 -21.91
CA PRO A 164 12.74 -20.35 -23.17
C PRO A 164 12.48 -21.87 -23.10
N PHE A 165 12.68 -22.52 -21.94
CA PHE A 165 12.59 -23.97 -21.74
C PHE A 165 11.17 -24.56 -21.79
N GLY A 166 10.13 -23.73 -21.91
CA GLY A 166 8.74 -24.18 -22.01
C GLY A 166 8.01 -24.19 -20.68
N SER A 167 6.96 -25.02 -20.54
CA SER A 167 6.17 -25.13 -19.31
C SER A 167 6.25 -26.55 -18.75
N THR A 168 6.20 -26.67 -17.42
CA THR A 168 6.01 -27.96 -16.76
C THR A 168 4.58 -28.47 -17.00
N GLN A 169 4.33 -29.73 -16.67
CA GLN A 169 2.96 -30.24 -16.54
C GLN A 169 2.21 -29.48 -15.42
N PRO A 170 0.86 -29.41 -15.49
CA PRO A 170 0.04 -28.90 -14.41
C PRO A 170 0.36 -29.59 -13.08
N LEU A 171 0.50 -28.81 -12.02
CA LEU A 171 0.84 -29.33 -10.70
C LEU A 171 -0.36 -30.04 -10.08
N PRO A 172 -0.22 -31.30 -9.62
CA PRO A 172 -1.25 -31.94 -8.81
C PRO A 172 -1.57 -31.10 -7.57
N LYS A 173 -2.82 -31.10 -7.13
CA LYS A 173 -3.27 -30.26 -6.01
C LYS A 173 -2.41 -30.45 -4.75
N THR A 174 -2.18 -31.71 -4.39
CA THR A 174 -1.33 -32.07 -3.24
C THR A 174 0.09 -31.53 -3.39
N THR A 175 0.66 -31.57 -4.60
CA THR A 175 2.01 -31.08 -4.88
C THR A 175 2.09 -29.57 -4.69
N TYR A 176 1.12 -28.78 -5.16
CA TYR A 176 1.17 -27.33 -4.95
C TYR A 176 1.11 -26.99 -3.45
N VAL A 177 0.22 -27.61 -2.68
CA VAL A 177 0.06 -27.32 -1.25
C VAL A 177 1.36 -27.63 -0.51
N ILE A 178 1.96 -28.78 -0.79
CA ILE A 178 3.27 -29.17 -0.24
C ILE A 178 4.33 -28.14 -0.64
N LEU A 179 4.38 -27.72 -1.91
CA LEU A 179 5.34 -26.73 -2.38
C LEU A 179 5.17 -25.36 -1.71
N ILE A 180 3.94 -24.91 -1.46
CA ILE A 180 3.67 -23.67 -0.70
C ILE A 180 4.23 -23.79 0.72
N ILE A 181 3.87 -24.84 1.46
CA ILE A 181 4.35 -25.06 2.84
C ILE A 181 5.88 -25.20 2.88
N ARG A 182 6.47 -25.91 1.92
CA ARG A 182 7.93 -26.06 1.81
C ARG A 182 8.61 -24.73 1.49
N THR A 183 8.04 -23.92 0.61
CA THR A 183 8.56 -22.58 0.30
C THR A 183 8.54 -21.70 1.55
N THR A 184 7.48 -21.75 2.34
CA THR A 184 7.38 -21.04 3.63
C THR A 184 8.47 -21.47 4.60
N THR A 185 8.59 -22.78 4.85
CA THR A 185 9.55 -23.33 5.83
C THR A 185 11.00 -23.08 5.43
N VAL A 186 11.33 -23.23 4.14
CA VAL A 186 12.67 -22.90 3.61
C VAL A 186 12.96 -21.42 3.77
N THR A 187 12.03 -20.54 3.39
CA THR A 187 12.23 -19.09 3.49
C THR A 187 12.36 -18.64 4.95
N TYR A 188 11.56 -19.19 5.85
CA TYR A 188 11.70 -18.97 7.29
C TYR A 188 13.10 -19.34 7.79
N SER A 189 13.62 -20.51 7.40
CA SER A 189 14.97 -20.96 7.80
C SER A 189 16.11 -20.09 7.23
N TRP A 190 15.90 -19.47 6.06
CA TRP A 190 16.87 -18.60 5.39
C TRP A 190 16.86 -17.15 5.92
N THR A 191 15.92 -16.80 6.79
CA THR A 191 15.76 -15.43 7.30
C THR A 191 16.08 -15.27 8.80
N PRO A 192 17.16 -15.88 9.35
CA PRO A 192 17.50 -15.72 10.77
C PRO A 192 17.82 -14.26 11.13
N GLN A 193 18.19 -13.44 10.14
CA GLN A 193 18.41 -12.00 10.33
C GLN A 193 17.14 -11.22 10.68
N PHE A 194 15.95 -11.70 10.31
CA PHE A 194 14.68 -11.07 10.68
C PHE A 194 14.20 -11.48 12.07
N GLN A 195 14.63 -12.65 12.54
CA GLN A 195 14.26 -13.19 13.84
C GLN A 195 15.01 -12.55 14.99
N GLN A 196 16.17 -11.92 14.76
CA GLN A 196 16.85 -11.20 15.84
C GLN A 196 16.06 -9.94 16.17
N PRO A 197 15.40 -9.88 17.35
CA PRO A 197 14.68 -8.68 17.74
C PRO A 197 15.70 -7.55 17.78
N GLN A 198 15.33 -6.38 17.28
CA GLN A 198 16.07 -5.11 17.42
C GLN A 198 16.28 -4.69 18.91
N ARG A 199 16.20 -5.62 19.86
CA ARG A 199 16.46 -5.49 21.30
C ARG A 199 17.82 -4.88 21.59
N ASN A 200 18.85 -5.14 20.77
CA ASN A 200 20.21 -4.69 21.07
C ASN A 200 20.45 -3.18 20.91
N ASN A 201 19.56 -2.44 20.24
CA ASN A 201 19.75 -0.99 20.08
C ASN A 201 19.19 -0.17 21.25
N ARG A 202 18.28 -0.73 22.07
CA ARG A 202 17.79 -0.04 23.29
C ARG A 202 18.72 -0.22 24.49
N THR A 203 19.39 -1.36 24.62
CA THR A 203 20.34 -1.57 25.73
C THR A 203 21.68 -0.84 25.53
N LYS A 204 22.10 -0.57 24.29
CA LYS A 204 23.33 0.20 24.04
C LYS A 204 23.22 1.70 24.36
N LEU A 205 22.02 2.27 24.47
CA LEU A 205 21.87 3.67 24.90
C LEU A 205 21.98 3.87 26.42
N GLN A 206 21.89 2.81 27.23
CA GLN A 206 21.89 2.92 28.69
C GLN A 206 23.26 2.73 29.36
N TYR A 207 24.33 2.46 28.60
CA TYR A 207 25.69 2.28 29.17
C TYR A 207 26.72 3.21 28.55
N ARG A 208 26.36 4.47 28.30
CA ARG A 208 27.36 5.53 28.12
C ARG A 208 27.66 6.10 29.51
N LYS A 209 28.58 5.46 30.24
CA LYS A 209 29.15 6.02 31.48
C LYS A 209 29.59 7.46 31.19
N PRO A 210 29.28 8.44 32.05
CA PRO A 210 29.84 9.77 31.93
C PRO A 210 31.36 9.65 32.07
N THR A 211 32.08 9.88 30.97
CA THR A 211 33.53 10.03 31.01
C THR A 211 33.81 11.29 31.83
N LYS A 212 34.17 11.08 33.10
CA LYS A 212 34.79 12.10 33.93
C LYS A 212 36.00 12.63 33.16
N SER A 213 35.98 13.92 32.87
CA SER A 213 37.14 14.70 32.50
C SER A 213 38.21 14.50 33.56
N LEU A 214 39.33 13.86 33.22
CA LEU A 214 40.55 13.99 33.98
C LEU A 214 41.67 14.46 33.05
N THR A 215 42.16 15.64 33.42
CA THR A 215 43.32 16.36 32.92
C THR A 215 44.61 15.55 32.93
N ARG A 216 45.38 15.67 31.83
CA ARG A 216 46.82 16.01 31.77
C ARG A 216 47.78 15.24 32.70
N ALA A 217 48.69 14.43 32.12
CA ALA A 217 50.15 14.68 32.07
C ALA A 217 51.00 13.40 31.92
N LYS A 218 52.01 13.52 31.02
CA LYS A 218 53.37 12.95 31.03
C LYS A 218 53.59 11.45 30.74
N THR A 219 54.20 11.25 29.56
CA THR A 219 55.36 10.39 29.26
C THR A 219 55.98 9.62 30.43
N PHE A 220 56.11 8.30 30.29
CA PHE A 220 57.30 7.55 30.71
C PHE A 220 57.35 6.21 29.97
N ASP A 221 58.47 5.97 29.28
CA ASP A 221 58.91 4.67 28.77
C ASP A 221 59.20 3.72 29.94
N PHE A 222 58.72 2.47 29.88
CA PHE A 222 59.43 1.36 30.51
C PHE A 222 59.09 0.00 29.88
N VAL A 223 60.13 -0.81 29.83
CA VAL A 223 60.36 -2.09 29.17
C VAL A 223 59.86 -3.29 29.99
N GLN A 224 59.50 -4.38 29.29
CA GLN A 224 59.33 -5.79 29.77
C GLN A 224 58.24 -6.03 30.83
N LYS A 225 57.46 -7.13 30.80
CA LYS A 225 57.87 -8.52 30.66
C LYS A 225 56.60 -9.37 30.42
N GLN A 226 56.68 -10.33 29.51
CA GLN A 226 55.68 -11.39 29.34
C GLN A 226 55.63 -12.25 30.61
N GLN A 227 54.45 -12.36 31.25
CA GLN A 227 54.06 -13.55 32.01
C GLN A 227 52.54 -13.75 31.93
N ASN A 228 52.14 -14.96 31.55
CA ASN A 228 50.77 -15.47 31.52
C ASN A 228 50.11 -15.42 32.90
N PRO A 229 48.81 -15.09 33.02
CA PRO A 229 48.05 -15.46 34.19
C PRO A 229 47.11 -16.64 33.91
N VAL A 230 47.31 -17.67 34.72
CA VAL A 230 46.38 -18.77 35.00
C VAL A 230 45.01 -18.19 35.39
N ARG A 231 43.94 -18.75 34.81
CA ARG A 231 42.54 -18.42 35.13
C ARG A 231 42.20 -18.84 36.55
N THR A 232 42.24 -17.91 37.50
CA THR A 232 41.58 -18.03 38.79
C THR A 232 40.12 -17.56 38.67
N ILE A 233 39.20 -18.45 39.06
CA ILE A 233 37.75 -18.17 39.16
C ILE A 233 37.55 -17.17 40.30
N THR A 234 37.31 -15.90 39.96
CA THR A 234 36.99 -14.86 40.94
C THR A 234 35.55 -15.01 41.41
N ARG A 235 35.42 -15.13 42.73
CA ARG A 235 34.17 -15.11 43.50
C ARG A 235 33.42 -13.82 43.16
N ARG A 236 32.18 -13.93 42.65
CA ARG A 236 31.33 -12.78 42.31
C ARG A 236 31.13 -11.91 43.55
N GLU A 237 31.63 -10.68 43.48
CA GLU A 237 31.33 -9.67 44.49
C GLU A 237 29.81 -9.38 44.51
N PRO A 238 29.23 -9.17 45.69
CA PRO A 238 27.82 -8.79 45.81
C PRO A 238 27.62 -7.45 45.11
N VAL A 239 26.75 -7.43 44.11
CA VAL A 239 26.34 -6.22 43.40
C VAL A 239 25.61 -5.33 44.41
N SER A 240 26.27 -4.26 44.86
CA SER A 240 25.64 -3.22 45.65
C SER A 240 24.69 -2.44 44.74
N LEU A 241 23.38 -2.69 44.90
CA LEU A 241 22.37 -1.80 44.31
C LEU A 241 22.47 -0.45 45.01
N SER A 242 22.71 0.61 44.24
CA SER A 242 22.68 1.96 44.77
C SER A 242 21.23 2.39 45.03
N LEU A 243 21.04 3.32 45.96
CA LEU A 243 19.72 3.89 46.25
C LEU A 243 19.10 4.54 44.99
N ASP A 244 19.94 5.11 44.13
CA ASP A 244 19.51 5.71 42.85
C ASP A 244 18.98 4.66 41.87
N ASP A 245 19.54 3.45 41.85
CA ASP A 245 19.03 2.35 41.02
C ASP A 245 17.63 1.91 41.46
N ILE A 246 17.38 1.91 42.77
CA ILE A 246 16.07 1.59 43.35
C ILE A 246 15.06 2.70 43.03
N CYS A 247 15.45 3.97 43.15
CA CYS A 247 14.62 5.11 42.79
C CYS A 247 14.26 5.10 41.29
N HIS A 248 15.23 4.81 40.41
CA HIS A 248 14.98 4.69 38.98
C HIS A 248 14.08 3.50 38.62
N LEU A 249 14.21 2.37 39.33
CA LEU A 249 13.34 1.22 39.14
C LEU A 249 11.90 1.55 39.56
N ALA A 250 11.73 2.18 40.73
CA ALA A 250 10.43 2.61 41.24
C ALA A 250 9.76 3.66 40.35
N GLU A 251 10.52 4.62 39.83
CA GLU A 251 9.99 5.62 38.90
C GLU A 251 9.58 4.99 37.56
N ARG A 252 10.34 4.01 37.07
CA ARG A 252 9.99 3.25 35.87
C ARG A 252 8.70 2.45 36.06
N GLU A 253 8.51 1.81 37.21
CA GLU A 253 7.26 1.11 37.53
C GLU A 253 6.08 2.09 37.64
N ARG A 254 6.27 3.23 38.32
CA ARG A 254 5.25 4.28 38.42
C ARG A 254 4.80 4.77 37.04
N LEU A 255 5.74 5.01 36.13
CA LEU A 255 5.45 5.45 34.76
C LEU A 255 4.75 4.36 33.93
N SER A 256 5.13 3.10 34.12
CA SER A 256 4.48 1.96 33.47
C SER A 256 3.03 1.78 33.95
N TYR A 257 2.80 1.92 35.26
CA TYR A 257 1.46 1.87 35.84
C TYR A 257 0.59 3.03 35.33
N SER A 258 1.11 4.26 35.36
CA SER A 258 0.42 5.44 34.83
C SER A 258 0.09 5.33 33.33
N ALA A 259 0.97 4.72 32.53
CA ALA A 259 0.69 4.48 31.11
C ALA A 259 -0.41 3.43 30.91
N LYS A 260 -0.42 2.36 31.73
CA LYS A 260 -1.46 1.32 31.70
C LYS A 260 -2.83 1.89 32.08
N THR A 261 -2.92 2.61 33.20
CA THR A 261 -4.17 3.25 33.66
C THR A 261 -4.70 4.27 32.65
N ARG A 262 -3.82 5.02 31.97
CA ARG A 262 -4.24 5.94 30.89
C ARG A 262 -4.83 5.22 29.68
N ARG A 263 -4.28 4.05 29.30
CA ARG A 263 -4.84 3.24 28.20
C ARG A 263 -6.23 2.70 28.58
N GLU A 264 -6.36 2.15 29.78
CA GLU A 264 -7.64 1.65 30.30
C GLU A 264 -8.70 2.77 30.38
N ALA A 265 -8.32 3.97 30.80
CA ALA A 265 -9.23 5.13 30.83
C ALA A 265 -9.66 5.58 29.42
N VAL A 266 -8.75 5.59 28.44
CA VAL A 266 -9.08 5.92 27.04
C VAL A 266 -9.98 4.86 26.43
N GLU A 267 -9.71 3.58 26.67
CA GLU A 267 -10.52 2.47 26.18
C GLU A 267 -11.93 2.49 26.79
N LEU A 268 -12.05 2.78 28.09
CA LEU A 268 -13.33 2.97 28.76
C LEU A 268 -14.11 4.17 28.19
N ALA A 269 -13.42 5.27 27.90
CA ALA A 269 -14.04 6.46 27.28
C ALA A 269 -14.53 6.15 25.86
N GLN A 270 -13.74 5.44 25.06
CA GLN A 270 -14.10 5.01 23.70
C GLN A 270 -15.31 4.05 23.71
N ASN A 271 -15.35 3.11 24.65
CA ASN A 271 -16.46 2.19 24.80
C ASN A 271 -17.76 2.91 25.25
N LYS A 272 -17.65 3.95 26.08
CA LYS A 272 -18.80 4.79 26.43
C LYS A 272 -19.32 5.58 25.23
N THR A 273 -18.44 6.17 24.41
CA THR A 273 -18.87 6.89 23.19
C THR A 273 -19.55 5.98 22.18
N HIS A 274 -19.05 4.76 22.01
CA HIS A 274 -19.65 3.79 21.08
C HIS A 274 -21.06 3.37 21.51
N ARG A 275 -21.32 3.22 22.82
CA ARG A 275 -22.66 2.91 23.34
C ARG A 275 -23.67 4.04 23.16
N PHE A 276 -23.22 5.31 23.12
CA PHE A 276 -24.12 6.44 22.89
C PHE A 276 -24.56 6.58 21.42
N GLU A 277 -23.72 6.16 20.46
CA GLU A 277 -24.10 6.13 19.04
C GLU A 277 -25.12 5.03 18.72
N GLU A 278 -25.08 3.91 19.46
CA GLU A 278 -25.96 2.75 19.22
C GLU A 278 -27.43 2.99 19.66
N TYR A 279 -27.69 4.02 20.48
CA TYR A 279 -29.02 4.36 21.00
C TYR A 279 -29.61 5.68 20.47
N ALA A 280 -28.99 6.32 19.48
CA ALA A 280 -29.56 7.51 18.86
C ALA A 280 -30.59 7.09 17.78
N PRO A 281 -31.91 7.21 18.00
CA PRO A 281 -32.89 6.96 16.95
C PRO A 281 -32.64 7.94 15.79
N SER A 282 -32.44 7.38 14.61
CA SER A 282 -32.26 8.11 13.35
C SER A 282 -33.39 9.11 13.16
N ARG A 283 -33.06 10.41 13.22
CA ARG A 283 -33.97 11.49 12.82
C ARG A 283 -34.33 11.32 11.33
N PRO A 284 -35.61 11.45 10.95
CA PRO A 284 -36.03 11.31 9.56
C PRO A 284 -35.41 12.43 8.72
N HIS A 285 -34.74 12.04 7.63
CA HIS A 285 -34.21 12.96 6.64
C HIS A 285 -35.34 13.70 5.94
N THR A 286 -35.34 15.03 6.04
CA THR A 286 -36.19 15.91 5.26
C THR A 286 -35.77 15.89 3.79
N SER A 287 -36.67 15.38 2.97
CA SER A 287 -36.61 15.40 1.51
C SER A 287 -36.95 16.78 0.96
N ALA A 288 -35.93 17.58 0.64
CA ALA A 288 -36.07 18.84 -0.09
C ALA A 288 -34.82 19.13 -0.96
N SER A 289 -34.59 18.35 -2.02
CA SER A 289 -33.53 18.65 -3.00
C SER A 289 -33.76 18.04 -4.40
N ARG A 290 -35.02 17.75 -4.79
CA ARG A 290 -35.32 17.15 -6.10
C ARG A 290 -36.21 17.96 -7.04
N TYR A 291 -36.51 19.22 -6.74
CA TYR A 291 -37.49 20.01 -7.51
C TYR A 291 -36.97 21.25 -8.26
N ILE A 292 -35.66 21.39 -8.48
CA ILE A 292 -35.09 22.60 -9.14
C ILE A 292 -34.39 22.30 -10.49
N HIS A 293 -34.55 21.12 -11.08
CA HIS A 293 -33.85 20.80 -12.35
C HIS A 293 -34.69 20.56 -13.61
N ASP A 294 -36.03 20.56 -13.54
CA ASP A 294 -36.88 20.23 -14.70
C ASP A 294 -37.72 21.38 -15.29
N VAL A 295 -37.46 22.64 -14.93
CA VAL A 295 -38.13 23.80 -15.58
C VAL A 295 -37.10 24.75 -16.17
N ARG A 296 -36.37 24.30 -17.20
CA ARG A 296 -35.60 25.20 -18.08
C ARG A 296 -35.27 24.61 -19.46
N ARG A 297 -36.23 23.94 -20.08
CA ARG A 297 -36.26 23.81 -21.54
C ARG A 297 -37.54 24.49 -22.03
N ASP A 298 -37.39 25.22 -23.13
CA ASP A 298 -38.43 25.92 -23.90
C ASP A 298 -38.51 27.42 -23.63
N ALA A 299 -37.50 28.15 -24.14
CA ALA A 299 -37.70 29.48 -24.71
C ALA A 299 -36.60 29.73 -25.75
N MET A 300 -37.00 29.72 -27.03
CA MET A 300 -36.25 30.34 -28.12
C MET A 300 -36.17 31.86 -27.87
N THR A 301 -35.02 32.48 -28.15
CA THR A 301 -34.94 33.83 -28.74
C THR A 301 -33.51 34.14 -29.24
N PRO A 302 -33.35 35.07 -30.21
CA PRO A 302 -32.27 35.04 -31.19
C PRO A 302 -31.10 36.00 -30.90
N LYS A 303 -30.18 36.01 -31.88
CA LYS A 303 -28.86 36.63 -31.99
C LYS A 303 -28.72 38.11 -31.59
N SER A 304 -27.50 38.39 -31.13
CA SER A 304 -26.66 39.60 -31.30
C SER A 304 -27.05 40.87 -30.52
N ILE A 305 -26.12 41.39 -29.71
CA ILE A 305 -25.17 42.47 -30.08
C ILE A 305 -24.24 42.75 -28.89
N ARG A 306 -23.03 43.13 -29.28
CA ARG A 306 -21.87 43.59 -28.52
C ARG A 306 -22.18 44.84 -27.67
N SER A 307 -21.80 44.85 -26.40
CA SER A 307 -21.42 46.10 -25.69
C SER A 307 -20.55 45.81 -24.46
N GLU A 308 -19.67 46.77 -24.22
CA GLU A 308 -18.49 46.82 -23.35
C GLU A 308 -18.77 46.84 -21.83
N PRO A 309 -17.72 46.67 -20.98
CA PRO A 309 -17.86 46.69 -19.53
C PRO A 309 -17.69 48.11 -18.98
N LEU A 310 -18.56 48.52 -18.05
CA LEU A 310 -18.35 49.69 -17.20
C LEU A 310 -18.64 49.37 -15.71
N PRO A 311 -18.07 50.15 -14.78
CA PRO A 311 -17.57 49.65 -13.50
C PRO A 311 -18.35 50.14 -12.25
N SER A 312 -18.07 49.48 -11.13
CA SER A 312 -18.06 49.96 -9.73
C SER A 312 -19.10 50.98 -9.23
N ARG A 313 -19.91 50.56 -8.25
CA ARG A 313 -20.48 51.39 -7.16
C ARG A 313 -20.87 50.44 -6.02
N ALA A 314 -20.27 50.43 -4.83
CA ALA A 314 -20.18 51.44 -3.76
C ALA A 314 -21.54 51.73 -3.08
N ASN A 315 -21.70 51.10 -1.89
CA ASN A 315 -22.38 51.51 -0.66
C ASN A 315 -23.71 52.28 -0.67
N SER A 316 -24.70 51.68 0.01
CA SER A 316 -25.60 52.31 0.99
C SER A 316 -26.29 51.19 1.80
N ARG A 317 -25.95 50.94 3.07
CA ARG A 317 -26.50 51.58 4.29
C ARG A 317 -28.02 51.81 4.22
N MET A 318 -28.78 50.94 4.87
CA MET A 318 -29.94 51.30 5.70
C MET A 318 -29.92 50.42 6.93
N ASN A 319 -30.00 51.09 8.08
CA ASN A 319 -30.22 50.52 9.39
C ASN A 319 -31.71 50.13 9.52
N ASP A 320 -31.94 49.21 10.45
CA ASP A 320 -32.94 49.28 11.53
C ASP A 320 -33.60 47.90 11.68
N ILE A 321 -33.45 47.35 12.89
CA ILE A 321 -34.46 46.68 13.70
C ILE A 321 -33.69 45.97 14.83
N ASP A 322 -33.87 46.54 16.02
CA ASP A 322 -33.54 45.95 17.32
C ASP A 322 -34.25 44.61 17.50
N ASP A 323 -33.62 43.66 18.18
CA ASP A 323 -34.24 42.86 19.26
C ASP A 323 -33.22 41.87 19.88
N ASP A 324 -33.14 41.97 21.20
CA ASP A 324 -32.87 40.93 22.20
C ASP A 324 -31.51 40.18 22.27
N ALA A 325 -30.67 40.72 23.16
CA ALA A 325 -30.09 40.04 24.32
C ALA A 325 -29.79 38.53 24.23
N ASP A 326 -28.53 38.20 23.95
CA ASP A 326 -27.84 37.08 24.61
C ASP A 326 -26.33 37.39 24.72
N SER A 327 -25.91 37.77 25.93
CA SER A 327 -24.52 38.11 26.25
C SER A 327 -23.66 36.85 26.36
N VAL A 328 -23.07 36.42 25.24
CA VAL A 328 -21.96 35.45 25.25
C VAL A 328 -20.68 36.19 25.62
N TYR A 329 -20.27 36.08 26.88
CA TYR A 329 -18.94 36.54 27.30
C TYR A 329 -17.84 35.78 26.54
N PRO A 330 -16.80 36.47 26.03
CA PRO A 330 -15.65 35.79 25.45
C PRO A 330 -14.87 35.07 26.57
N ILE A 331 -14.71 33.74 26.39
CA ILE A 331 -14.01 32.79 27.27
C ILE A 331 -12.58 33.22 27.67
N ASN A 332 -12.00 34.23 27.03
CA ASN A 332 -10.65 34.72 27.31
C ASN A 332 -10.51 35.53 28.60
N TYR A 333 -11.60 35.96 29.25
CA TYR A 333 -11.52 36.76 30.49
C TYR A 333 -11.42 35.92 31.78
N LEU A 334 -11.72 34.62 31.73
CA LEU A 334 -11.61 33.73 32.89
C LEU A 334 -10.19 33.21 33.14
N ALA A 335 -9.27 33.40 32.18
CA ALA A 335 -7.91 32.88 32.27
C ALA A 335 -6.97 33.70 33.19
N SER A 336 -7.38 34.89 33.63
CA SER A 336 -6.59 35.75 34.54
C SER A 336 -7.09 35.76 35.99
N LEU A 337 -8.12 34.99 36.33
CA LEU A 337 -8.60 34.86 37.71
C LEU A 337 -7.87 33.72 38.45
N PRO A 338 -7.64 33.84 39.76
CA PRO A 338 -6.97 32.81 40.57
C PRO A 338 -7.62 31.42 40.47
N VAL A 339 -8.91 31.38 40.16
CA VAL A 339 -9.75 30.18 39.99
C VAL A 339 -9.29 29.29 38.82
N GLY A 340 -8.63 29.86 37.79
CA GLY A 340 -8.12 29.09 36.65
C GLY A 340 -7.04 28.06 37.00
N ARG A 341 -6.28 28.29 38.09
CA ARG A 341 -5.27 27.32 38.57
C ARG A 341 -5.90 26.16 39.33
N GLU A 342 -6.91 26.41 40.16
CA GLU A 342 -7.57 25.37 40.96
C GLU A 342 -8.36 24.40 40.06
N ILE A 343 -8.96 24.89 38.97
CA ILE A 343 -9.63 24.04 37.98
C ILE A 343 -8.63 23.12 37.25
N CYS A 344 -7.39 23.58 37.02
CA CYS A 344 -6.35 22.75 36.40
C CYS A 344 -5.82 21.65 37.32
N GLU A 345 -5.85 21.84 38.65
CA GLU A 345 -5.52 20.80 39.63
C GLU A 345 -6.55 19.67 39.64
N ILE A 346 -7.84 20.01 39.50
CA ILE A 346 -8.93 19.02 39.56
C ILE A 346 -9.05 18.23 38.25
N ILE A 347 -8.96 18.89 37.09
CA ILE A 347 -9.17 18.25 35.78
C ILE A 347 -7.86 17.65 35.21
N GLY A 348 -6.72 18.07 35.76
CA GLY A 348 -5.40 17.66 35.34
C GLY A 348 -4.89 18.44 34.11
N PRO A 349 -3.55 18.61 33.99
CA PRO A 349 -2.93 19.48 32.99
C PRO A 349 -3.10 19.01 31.54
N GLN A 350 -3.66 17.82 31.31
CA GLN A 350 -3.87 17.24 29.98
C GLN A 350 -5.12 17.78 29.27
N VAL A 351 -6.08 18.34 30.02
CA VAL A 351 -7.37 18.81 29.47
C VAL A 351 -7.36 20.32 29.23
N CYS A 352 -6.60 21.08 30.03
CA CYS A 352 -6.45 22.52 29.84
C CYS A 352 -5.57 22.83 28.61
N SER A 353 -6.10 23.64 27.68
CA SER A 353 -5.38 24.06 26.47
C SER A 353 -4.09 24.82 26.81
N GLN A 354 -4.11 25.63 27.87
CA GLN A 354 -2.96 26.39 28.36
C GLN A 354 -1.88 25.46 28.91
N CYS A 355 -2.23 24.52 29.80
CA CYS A 355 -1.28 23.55 30.35
C CYS A 355 -0.71 22.62 29.27
N LYS A 356 -1.51 22.25 28.26
CA LYS A 356 -1.06 21.49 27.09
C LYS A 356 -0.07 22.29 26.24
N GLN A 357 -0.30 23.60 26.09
CA GLN A 357 0.61 24.49 25.37
C GLN A 357 1.93 24.66 26.14
N ASP A 358 1.87 24.83 27.46
CA ASP A 358 3.05 24.94 28.32
C ASP A 358 3.83 23.63 28.41
N GLN A 359 3.15 22.48 28.49
CA GLN A 359 3.79 21.17 28.43
C GLN A 359 4.46 20.94 27.07
N SER A 360 3.83 21.39 25.97
CA SER A 360 4.43 21.32 24.64
C SER A 360 5.67 22.22 24.53
N ARG A 361 5.64 23.40 25.15
CA ARG A 361 6.82 24.29 25.27
C ARG A 361 7.92 23.63 26.08
N GLN A 362 7.64 23.12 27.28
CA GLN A 362 8.64 22.45 28.14
C GLN A 362 9.25 21.21 27.48
N MET A 363 8.46 20.40 26.76
CA MET A 363 8.96 19.28 25.97
C MET A 363 9.83 19.74 24.79
N GLY A 364 9.53 20.90 24.21
CA GLY A 364 10.36 21.55 23.21
C GLY A 364 11.70 22.01 23.78
N LEU A 365 11.70 22.65 24.96
CA LEU A 365 12.89 23.07 25.70
C LEU A 365 13.77 21.88 26.02
N TYR A 366 13.21 20.84 26.63
CA TYR A 366 13.94 19.62 26.99
C TYR A 366 14.58 18.93 25.78
N LYS A 367 13.87 18.88 24.65
CA LYS A 367 14.42 18.35 23.39
C LYS A 367 15.54 19.22 22.83
N CYS A 368 15.41 20.54 22.93
CA CYS A 368 16.43 21.48 22.48
C CYS A 368 17.70 21.34 23.32
N ASP A 369 17.55 21.31 24.65
CA ASP A 369 18.66 21.14 25.61
C ASP A 369 19.37 19.80 25.43
N GLN A 370 18.63 18.72 25.15
CA GLN A 370 19.23 17.40 24.88
C GLN A 370 19.92 17.32 23.52
N CYS A 371 19.40 18.02 22.49
CA CYS A 371 19.98 17.98 21.15
C CYS A 371 21.19 18.91 21.01
N PHE A 372 21.27 19.98 21.82
CA PHE A 372 22.29 20.99 21.69
C PHE A 372 22.81 21.48 23.07
N PRO A 373 23.40 20.60 23.90
CA PRO A 373 23.85 20.95 25.25
C PRO A 373 24.99 21.99 25.28
N THR A 374 25.58 22.27 24.12
CA THR A 374 26.55 23.35 23.87
C THR A 374 26.28 23.97 22.51
N LEU A 375 25.14 24.65 22.36
CA LEU A 375 24.87 25.42 21.14
C LEU A 375 25.88 26.58 21.05
N ARG A 376 27.02 26.35 20.39
CA ARG A 376 27.97 27.41 20.04
C ARG A 376 27.36 28.31 18.98
N ILE A 377 27.58 29.61 19.13
CA ILE A 377 27.17 30.67 18.20
C ILE A 377 27.62 30.24 16.78
N SER A 378 26.66 29.90 15.93
CA SER A 378 26.91 29.64 14.51
C SER A 378 26.63 30.90 13.70
N HIS A 379 27.27 31.00 12.53
CA HIS A 379 27.09 32.14 11.63
C HIS A 379 25.62 32.32 11.17
N GLU A 380 24.82 31.25 11.20
CA GLU A 380 23.38 31.26 10.90
C GLU A 380 22.55 31.89 12.04
N ASN A 381 22.96 31.67 13.29
CA ASN A 381 22.32 32.28 14.46
C ASN A 381 22.58 33.79 14.48
N MET A 382 23.76 34.24 14.06
CA MET A 382 24.08 35.68 13.95
C MET A 382 23.19 36.39 12.93
N THR A 383 22.96 35.80 11.75
CA THR A 383 22.05 36.39 10.75
C THR A 383 20.60 36.46 11.25
N THR A 384 20.16 35.47 12.04
CA THR A 384 18.81 35.46 12.61
C THR A 384 18.68 36.50 13.74
N ALA A 385 19.72 36.65 14.57
CA ALA A 385 19.78 37.67 15.63
C ALA A 385 19.77 39.09 15.05
N ALA A 386 20.54 39.35 13.98
CA ALA A 386 20.57 40.64 13.31
C ALA A 386 19.21 41.03 12.70
N VAL A 387 18.47 40.06 12.14
CA VAL A 387 17.10 40.29 11.66
C VAL A 387 16.15 40.57 12.82
N LEU A 388 16.20 39.78 13.88
CA LEU A 388 15.33 39.96 15.05
C LEU A 388 15.60 41.28 15.79
N LYS A 389 16.84 41.77 15.83
CA LYS A 389 17.20 43.07 16.42
C LYS A 389 16.52 44.25 15.71
N ARG A 390 16.17 44.11 14.43
CA ARG A 390 15.37 45.12 13.70
C ARG A 390 13.91 45.13 14.10
N TYR A 391 13.36 43.97 14.47
CA TYR A 391 11.96 43.82 14.89
C TYR A 391 11.74 43.98 16.39
N LEU A 392 12.80 43.79 17.19
CA LEU A 392 12.80 43.85 18.65
C LEU A 392 13.98 44.72 19.12
N PRO A 393 13.92 46.06 18.90
CA PRO A 393 15.05 46.95 19.17
C PRO A 393 15.43 47.01 20.65
N ASP A 394 14.49 46.76 21.56
CA ASP A 394 14.68 46.87 23.01
C ASP A 394 15.44 45.70 23.63
N LEU A 395 15.56 44.57 22.90
CA LEU A 395 16.26 43.38 23.38
C LEU A 395 17.74 43.43 22.96
N SER A 396 18.67 43.24 23.90
CA SER A 396 20.10 43.19 23.57
C SER A 396 20.40 41.99 22.65
N GLU A 397 21.46 42.07 21.85
CA GLU A 397 21.79 40.97 20.93
C GLU A 397 22.10 39.66 21.68
N SER A 398 22.69 39.76 22.87
CA SER A 398 22.88 38.62 23.79
C SER A 398 21.56 38.05 24.27
N ASP A 399 20.56 38.87 24.61
CA ASP A 399 19.25 38.38 25.04
C ASP A 399 18.50 37.69 23.89
N ILE A 400 18.63 38.21 22.67
CA ILE A 400 18.05 37.58 21.48
C ILE A 400 18.68 36.21 21.25
N GLN A 401 20.00 36.10 21.34
CA GLN A 401 20.71 34.82 21.16
C GLN A 401 20.37 33.82 22.27
N ASP A 402 20.31 34.27 23.53
CA ASP A 402 19.93 33.43 24.68
C ASP A 402 18.49 32.93 24.56
N LYS A 403 17.56 33.80 24.15
CA LYS A 403 16.15 33.43 23.89
C LYS A 403 15.98 32.50 22.68
N ILE A 404 16.82 32.59 21.65
CA ILE A 404 16.85 31.62 20.54
C ILE A 404 17.39 30.27 21.00
N ALA A 405 18.47 30.28 21.79
CA ALA A 405 19.09 29.06 22.32
C ALA A 405 18.13 28.31 23.25
N LYS A 406 17.43 29.05 24.11
CA LYS A 406 16.33 28.56 24.96
C LYS A 406 15.05 28.26 24.17
N GLY A 407 15.00 28.46 22.85
CA GLY A 407 13.78 28.18 22.07
C GLY A 407 12.55 29.03 22.43
N GLU A 408 12.71 30.10 23.21
CA GLU A 408 11.66 31.08 23.53
C GLU A 408 11.26 31.88 22.28
N ILE A 409 12.24 32.16 21.42
CA ILE A 409 12.03 32.69 20.08
C ILE A 409 12.06 31.50 19.13
N ALA A 410 10.89 30.94 18.83
CA ALA A 410 10.77 29.85 17.88
C ALA A 410 11.41 30.26 16.55
N LYS A 411 12.32 29.43 16.01
CA LYS A 411 12.84 29.62 14.65
C LYS A 411 11.64 29.83 13.74
N PRO A 412 11.52 31.01 13.09
CA PRO A 412 10.43 31.21 12.17
C PRO A 412 10.52 30.10 11.12
N ARG A 413 9.43 29.37 10.87
CA ARG A 413 9.30 28.48 9.70
C ARG A 413 9.24 29.30 8.40
N LEU A 414 10.09 30.31 8.25
CA LEU A 414 10.08 31.25 7.14
C LEU A 414 10.68 30.69 5.85
N LEU A 415 11.18 29.45 5.85
CA LEU A 415 11.71 28.82 4.64
C LEU A 415 11.21 27.38 4.46
N LYS A 416 9.89 27.21 4.37
CA LYS A 416 9.30 26.07 3.64
C LYS A 416 7.95 26.33 2.97
N LYS A 417 7.50 27.59 2.96
CA LYS A 417 6.48 28.06 2.01
C LYS A 417 7.20 28.98 1.05
N ARG A 418 7.49 28.47 -0.15
CA ARG A 418 7.89 29.28 -1.29
C ARG A 418 6.65 30.07 -1.74
N ILE A 419 6.23 31.04 -0.92
CA ILE A 419 5.39 32.14 -1.39
C ILE A 419 6.38 33.14 -1.94
N VAL A 420 6.79 32.93 -3.18
CA VAL A 420 7.17 34.06 -4.01
C VAL A 420 5.84 34.74 -4.30
N THR A 421 5.52 35.81 -3.57
CA THR A 421 4.41 36.67 -3.95
C THR A 421 4.69 37.14 -5.37
N LYS A 422 3.69 37.07 -6.27
CA LYS A 422 3.83 37.52 -7.66
C LYS A 422 4.42 38.94 -7.73
N ASP A 423 4.12 39.76 -6.73
CA ASP A 423 4.58 41.13 -6.59
C ASP A 423 6.12 41.22 -6.42
N TYR A 424 6.74 40.30 -5.68
CA TYR A 424 8.21 40.28 -5.53
C TYR A 424 8.90 39.86 -6.83
N GLN A 425 8.31 38.92 -7.57
CA GLN A 425 8.85 38.47 -8.84
C GLN A 425 8.62 39.50 -9.95
N GLN A 426 7.53 40.27 -9.89
CA GLN A 426 7.27 41.40 -10.76
C GLN A 426 8.21 42.58 -10.48
N ASP A 427 8.47 42.90 -9.21
CA ASP A 427 9.45 43.94 -8.82
C ASP A 427 10.88 43.56 -9.23
N LEU A 428 11.28 42.30 -9.04
CA LEU A 428 12.61 41.83 -9.45
C LEU A 428 12.78 41.87 -10.97
N ASN A 429 11.76 41.45 -11.73
CA ASN A 429 11.76 41.52 -13.18
C ASN A 429 11.73 42.98 -13.67
N ALA A 430 10.97 43.86 -13.02
CA ALA A 430 10.95 45.28 -13.34
C ALA A 430 12.32 45.93 -13.12
N LYS A 431 13.03 45.58 -12.04
CA LYS A 431 14.39 46.06 -11.73
C LYS A 431 15.48 45.52 -12.67
N ILE A 432 15.31 44.30 -13.18
CA ILE A 432 16.20 43.72 -14.21
C ILE A 432 15.95 44.39 -15.57
N VAL A 433 14.70 44.68 -15.91
CA VAL A 433 14.33 45.35 -17.16
C VAL A 433 14.69 46.83 -17.13
N SER A 434 14.58 47.51 -15.97
CA SER A 434 14.96 48.92 -15.81
C SER A 434 16.48 49.15 -15.68
N GLY A 435 17.30 48.08 -15.74
CA GLY A 435 18.75 48.19 -15.64
C GLY A 435 19.28 48.49 -14.23
N GLN A 436 18.41 48.56 -13.22
CA GLN A 436 18.81 48.81 -11.83
C GLN A 436 19.48 47.59 -11.17
N LEU A 437 19.37 46.40 -11.77
CA LEU A 437 20.08 45.19 -11.33
C LEU A 437 20.93 44.61 -12.46
N HIS A 438 22.25 44.57 -12.24
CA HIS A 438 23.20 43.93 -13.17
C HIS A 438 22.98 42.41 -13.17
N ARG A 439 22.77 41.80 -14.35
CA ARG A 439 22.47 40.37 -14.55
C ARG A 439 23.52 39.37 -14.03
N ALA A 440 24.63 39.84 -13.48
CA ALA A 440 25.83 39.05 -13.21
C ALA A 440 26.00 38.59 -11.74
N MET A 441 25.06 38.88 -10.83
CA MET A 441 25.22 38.43 -9.44
C MET A 441 24.51 37.10 -9.18
N GLY A 442 25.31 36.02 -9.04
CA GLY A 442 24.97 34.93 -8.12
C GLY A 442 25.01 33.49 -8.65
N PHE A 443 25.43 33.23 -9.89
CA PHE A 443 25.62 31.85 -10.34
C PHE A 443 27.11 31.53 -10.49
N SER A 444 27.57 30.54 -9.72
CA SER A 444 28.88 29.91 -9.91
C SER A 444 29.05 29.54 -11.38
N GLU A 445 30.23 29.79 -11.97
CA GLU A 445 30.57 29.47 -13.37
C GLU A 445 30.12 28.05 -13.78
N LYS A 446 30.16 27.09 -12.86
CA LYS A 446 29.71 25.72 -13.08
C LYS A 446 28.23 25.61 -13.46
N VAL A 447 27.38 26.46 -12.89
CA VAL A 447 25.94 26.47 -13.19
C VAL A 447 25.68 27.10 -14.56
N GLN A 448 26.45 28.13 -14.94
CA GLN A 448 26.37 28.70 -16.29
C GLN A 448 26.82 27.70 -17.36
N GLU A 449 27.89 26.94 -17.09
CA GLU A 449 28.38 25.90 -18.01
C GLU A 449 27.36 24.77 -18.20
N GLU A 450 26.68 24.35 -17.13
CA GLU A 450 25.67 23.30 -17.20
C GLU A 450 24.41 23.76 -17.96
N VAL A 451 24.02 25.03 -17.81
CA VAL A 451 22.90 25.62 -18.55
C VAL A 451 23.23 25.72 -20.06
N LEU A 452 24.46 26.10 -20.40
CA LEU A 452 24.92 26.13 -21.80
C LEU A 452 24.94 24.74 -22.43
N LYS A 453 25.46 23.72 -21.73
CA LYS A 453 25.42 22.31 -22.19
C LYS A 453 23.99 21.80 -22.41
N ARG A 454 23.03 22.18 -21.55
CA ARG A 454 21.62 21.81 -21.73
C ARG A 454 20.97 22.51 -22.93
N GLN A 455 21.34 23.76 -23.22
CA GLN A 455 20.84 24.47 -24.40
C GLN A 455 21.40 23.89 -25.70
N GLU A 456 22.67 23.51 -25.72
CA GLU A 456 23.30 22.87 -26.87
C GLU A 456 22.68 21.49 -27.17
N ASN A 457 22.40 20.69 -26.13
CA ASN A 457 21.70 19.41 -26.27
C ASN A 457 20.25 19.55 -26.77
N ARG A 458 19.58 20.68 -26.48
CA ARG A 458 18.25 20.97 -27.04
C ARG A 458 18.33 21.31 -28.53
N ARG A 459 19.32 22.08 -28.96
CA ARG A 459 19.54 22.39 -30.39
C ARG A 459 19.86 21.14 -31.22
N LYS A 460 20.61 20.18 -30.65
CA LYS A 460 20.92 18.91 -31.31
C LYS A 460 19.71 17.97 -31.46
N ARG A 461 18.64 18.19 -30.69
CA ARG A 461 17.40 17.37 -30.75
C ARG A 461 16.30 17.97 -31.64
N SER A 462 16.48 19.19 -32.14
CA SER A 462 15.51 19.86 -33.01
C SER A 462 15.98 19.89 -34.46
N THR A 463 16.31 18.73 -35.02
CA THR A 463 16.41 18.55 -36.48
C THR A 463 15.02 18.16 -37.01
N PRO A 464 14.47 18.88 -38.01
CA PRO A 464 13.15 18.58 -38.54
C PRO A 464 13.17 17.30 -39.39
N THR A 465 12.26 16.38 -39.07
CA THR A 465 12.00 15.14 -39.83
C THR A 465 11.45 15.50 -41.23
N PRO A 466 11.85 14.80 -42.32
CA PRO A 466 11.32 15.08 -43.64
C PRO A 466 9.84 14.70 -43.73
N THR A 467 9.06 15.57 -44.38
CA THR A 467 7.65 15.41 -44.68
C THR A 467 7.39 14.17 -45.54
N LYS A 468 6.49 13.29 -45.07
CA LYS A 468 5.98 12.13 -45.83
C LYS A 468 5.13 12.61 -47.02
N LYS A 469 5.37 12.01 -48.18
CA LYS A 469 4.54 12.12 -49.40
C LYS A 469 3.09 11.65 -49.16
N PRO A 470 2.11 12.18 -49.91
CA PRO A 470 0.72 11.76 -49.81
C PRO A 470 0.51 10.36 -50.42
N GLU A 471 -0.23 9.55 -49.68
CA GLU A 471 -0.62 8.17 -49.97
C GLU A 471 -1.86 8.16 -50.88
N PRO A 472 -1.93 7.30 -51.91
CA PRO A 472 -3.06 7.27 -52.85
C PRO A 472 -4.29 6.54 -52.28
N GLU A 473 -5.46 6.93 -52.80
CA GLU A 473 -6.80 6.49 -52.39
C GLU A 473 -7.02 4.97 -52.37
N PRO A 474 -7.90 4.45 -51.48
CA PRO A 474 -8.13 3.02 -51.34
C PRO A 474 -9.04 2.49 -52.44
N VAL A 475 -8.53 1.51 -53.19
CA VAL A 475 -9.30 0.62 -54.05
C VAL A 475 -10.14 -0.32 -53.18
N ALA A 476 -11.41 -0.51 -53.57
CA ALA A 476 -12.39 -1.34 -52.89
C ALA A 476 -11.92 -2.80 -52.73
N GLU A 477 -11.64 -3.20 -51.48
CA GLU A 477 -11.30 -4.56 -51.12
C GLU A 477 -12.57 -5.38 -50.85
N GLN A 478 -12.81 -6.38 -51.71
CA GLN A 478 -13.85 -7.39 -51.54
C GLN A 478 -13.64 -8.15 -50.22
N LYS A 479 -14.66 -8.11 -49.35
CA LYS A 479 -14.72 -8.92 -48.13
C LYS A 479 -14.79 -10.41 -48.47
N GLU A 480 -13.65 -11.09 -48.46
CA GLU A 480 -13.60 -12.55 -48.28
C GLU A 480 -14.11 -12.90 -46.87
N ARG A 481 -15.31 -13.49 -46.81
CA ARG A 481 -15.84 -14.10 -45.59
C ARG A 481 -15.06 -15.39 -45.33
N LYS A 482 -14.08 -15.34 -44.43
CA LYS A 482 -13.49 -16.55 -43.83
C LYS A 482 -14.56 -17.25 -43.00
N ALA A 483 -15.04 -18.40 -43.47
CA ALA A 483 -15.87 -19.30 -42.70
C ALA A 483 -15.05 -19.84 -41.51
N ILE A 484 -15.55 -19.60 -40.31
CA ILE A 484 -15.01 -20.19 -39.08
C ILE A 484 -15.52 -21.64 -39.06
N PHE A 485 -14.63 -22.59 -39.36
CA PHE A 485 -14.90 -24.01 -39.19
C PHE A 485 -14.87 -24.33 -37.70
N ASN A 486 -16.02 -24.73 -37.15
CA ASN A 486 -16.17 -25.17 -35.77
C ASN A 486 -16.66 -26.62 -35.82
N PRO A 487 -15.80 -27.63 -35.56
CA PRO A 487 -16.25 -29.02 -35.61
C PRO A 487 -17.00 -29.35 -34.32
N ASP A 488 -18.33 -29.37 -34.39
CA ASP A 488 -19.16 -30.10 -33.43
C ASP A 488 -19.07 -31.59 -33.76
N ILE A 489 -17.97 -32.22 -33.39
CA ILE A 489 -17.84 -33.68 -33.36
C ILE A 489 -17.30 -34.08 -31.99
N LEU A 490 -18.17 -34.02 -30.99
CA LEU A 490 -18.02 -34.85 -29.80
C LEU A 490 -19.13 -35.90 -29.88
N LEU A 491 -18.76 -37.09 -30.38
CA LEU A 491 -19.54 -38.31 -30.21
C LEU A 491 -19.81 -38.51 -28.71
N SER A 492 -21.01 -38.98 -28.36
CA SER A 492 -21.38 -39.33 -27.00
C SER A 492 -20.34 -40.28 -26.38
N VAL A 493 -20.11 -40.19 -25.07
CA VAL A 493 -19.08 -40.96 -24.33
C VAL A 493 -19.18 -42.47 -24.57
N SER A 494 -20.35 -42.99 -24.91
CA SER A 494 -20.57 -44.40 -25.27
C SER A 494 -20.02 -44.82 -26.64
N MET A 495 -19.63 -43.88 -27.51
CA MET A 495 -19.08 -44.13 -28.84
C MET A 495 -17.58 -43.84 -28.95
N GLN A 496 -16.94 -43.42 -27.86
CA GLN A 496 -15.49 -43.21 -27.83
C GLN A 496 -14.79 -44.55 -27.58
N VAL A 497 -13.98 -44.99 -28.54
CA VAL A 497 -13.13 -46.19 -28.40
C VAL A 497 -12.11 -45.93 -27.28
N ASN A 498 -12.07 -46.82 -26.29
CA ASN A 498 -11.32 -46.61 -25.03
C ASN A 498 -9.79 -46.47 -25.14
N GLU A 499 -9.19 -46.61 -26.33
CA GLU A 499 -7.79 -46.32 -26.57
C GLU A 499 -7.56 -45.81 -28.00
N PRO A 500 -7.10 -44.56 -28.22
CA PRO A 500 -6.58 -44.18 -29.52
C PRO A 500 -5.24 -44.90 -29.73
N SER A 501 -5.17 -45.75 -30.76
CA SER A 501 -4.01 -46.60 -31.13
C SER A 501 -2.78 -45.83 -31.63
N PHE A 502 -2.72 -44.51 -31.43
CA PHE A 502 -1.62 -43.66 -31.87
C PHE A 502 -0.63 -43.38 -30.74
N PHE A 503 0.07 -44.43 -30.28
CA PHE A 503 1.25 -44.29 -29.44
C PHE A 503 2.50 -44.59 -30.28
N ALA A 504 3.37 -43.59 -30.41
CA ALA A 504 4.71 -43.77 -30.95
C ALA A 504 5.48 -44.77 -30.05
N GLY A 505 5.59 -46.02 -30.50
CA GLY A 505 6.29 -47.08 -29.77
C GLY A 505 5.70 -48.50 -29.86
N ARG A 506 4.51 -48.70 -30.45
CA ARG A 506 4.00 -50.08 -30.69
C ARG A 506 4.68 -50.70 -31.92
N LYS A 507 5.14 -51.95 -31.78
CA LYS A 507 5.73 -52.77 -32.87
C LYS A 507 4.69 -53.43 -33.78
N GLN A 508 3.42 -53.05 -33.69
CA GLN A 508 2.34 -53.68 -34.44
C GLN A 508 2.21 -52.96 -35.78
N GLU A 509 2.36 -53.69 -36.89
CA GLU A 509 2.17 -53.14 -38.24
C GLU A 509 0.74 -52.65 -38.42
N TYR A 510 0.60 -51.44 -38.95
CA TYR A 510 -0.69 -50.82 -39.23
C TYR A 510 -1.20 -51.34 -40.58
N GLU A 511 -2.24 -52.16 -40.56
CA GLU A 511 -2.97 -52.54 -41.77
C GLU A 511 -3.90 -51.39 -42.18
N LEU A 512 -3.65 -50.83 -43.37
CA LEU A 512 -4.48 -49.78 -43.94
C LEU A 512 -5.86 -50.38 -44.26
N PRO A 513 -6.98 -49.77 -43.83
CA PRO A 513 -8.29 -50.26 -44.22
C PRO A 513 -8.44 -50.24 -45.75
N GLU A 514 -8.91 -51.35 -46.33
CA GLU A 514 -9.04 -51.56 -47.79
C GLU A 514 -9.95 -50.53 -48.48
N ARG A 515 -10.72 -49.76 -47.71
CA ARG A 515 -11.65 -48.77 -48.25
C ARG A 515 -11.52 -47.45 -47.51
N LEU A 516 -11.20 -46.40 -48.26
CA LEU A 516 -11.26 -45.01 -47.79
C LEU A 516 -12.71 -44.67 -47.39
N PRO A 517 -12.92 -43.87 -46.33
CA PRO A 517 -14.26 -43.40 -45.96
C PRO A 517 -14.90 -42.68 -47.15
N ASP A 518 -16.19 -42.95 -47.39
CA ASP A 518 -16.94 -42.29 -48.45
C ASP A 518 -16.87 -40.75 -48.26
N PRO A 519 -16.79 -39.96 -49.35
CA PRO A 519 -16.68 -38.51 -49.26
C PRO A 519 -17.87 -37.94 -48.49
N LEU A 520 -17.57 -37.17 -47.44
CA LEU A 520 -18.55 -36.47 -46.61
C LEU A 520 -19.51 -35.67 -47.49
N GLN A 521 -20.76 -36.11 -47.58
CA GLN A 521 -21.83 -35.35 -48.20
C GLN A 521 -22.19 -34.20 -47.26
N PHE A 522 -21.92 -32.96 -47.68
CA PHE A 522 -22.37 -31.77 -46.99
C PHE A 522 -23.88 -31.64 -47.19
N ALA A 523 -24.67 -32.11 -46.22
CA ALA A 523 -26.11 -31.85 -46.19
C ALA A 523 -26.36 -30.34 -46.10
N ASP A 524 -27.26 -29.83 -46.95
CA ASP A 524 -27.61 -28.42 -47.04
C ASP A 524 -28.15 -27.93 -45.68
N ILE A 525 -27.56 -26.85 -45.17
CA ILE A 525 -27.83 -26.28 -43.84
C ILE A 525 -29.31 -25.84 -43.70
N ARG A 526 -30.01 -25.66 -44.83
CA ARG A 526 -31.46 -25.35 -44.82
C ARG A 526 -32.33 -26.51 -44.37
N GLU A 527 -31.96 -27.74 -44.66
CA GLU A 527 -32.78 -28.93 -44.34
C GLU A 527 -32.74 -29.26 -42.84
N ARG A 528 -31.59 -29.05 -42.18
CA ARG A 528 -31.44 -29.24 -40.72
C ARG A 528 -32.24 -28.24 -39.87
N ARG A 529 -32.50 -27.03 -40.37
CA ARG A 529 -33.33 -26.06 -39.63
C ARG A 529 -34.80 -26.46 -39.61
N GLN A 530 -35.32 -27.08 -40.66
CA GLN A 530 -36.72 -27.52 -40.72
C GLN A 530 -36.99 -28.74 -39.83
N LEU A 531 -36.02 -29.65 -39.71
CA LEU A 531 -36.12 -30.83 -38.84
C LEU A 531 -36.10 -30.49 -37.35
N ASN A 532 -35.37 -29.46 -36.92
CA ASN A 532 -35.36 -29.06 -35.51
C ASN A 532 -36.63 -28.29 -35.09
N THR A 533 -37.21 -27.47 -35.98
CA THR A 533 -38.47 -26.77 -35.66
C THR A 533 -39.67 -27.71 -35.49
N ASN A 534 -39.68 -28.88 -36.14
CA ASN A 534 -40.75 -29.86 -35.95
C ASN A 534 -40.60 -30.69 -34.67
N LYS A 535 -39.38 -30.87 -34.14
CA LYS A 535 -39.16 -31.60 -32.88
C LYS A 535 -39.57 -30.79 -31.66
N ASP A 536 -39.34 -29.49 -31.68
CA ASP A 536 -39.71 -28.61 -30.56
C ASP A 536 -41.24 -28.41 -30.45
N PHE A 537 -41.98 -28.61 -31.54
CA PHE A 537 -43.45 -28.53 -31.52
C PHE A 537 -44.12 -29.81 -30.97
N GLN A 538 -43.45 -30.96 -31.07
CA GLN A 538 -44.01 -32.26 -30.68
C GLN A 538 -43.79 -32.60 -29.19
N LEU A 539 -42.95 -31.83 -28.49
CA LEU A 539 -42.62 -32.03 -27.07
C LEU A 539 -43.51 -31.21 -26.10
N CYS A 540 -44.45 -30.41 -26.60
CA CYS A 540 -45.37 -29.62 -25.77
C CYS A 540 -46.78 -30.23 -25.62
N GLU A 541 -47.07 -31.39 -26.21
CA GLU A 541 -48.43 -31.98 -26.24
C GLU A 541 -48.62 -33.26 -25.41
N LEU A 542 -47.64 -33.66 -24.59
CA LEU A 542 -47.73 -34.89 -23.79
C LEU A 542 -47.27 -34.64 -22.36
N GLU A 543 -48.14 -34.08 -21.52
CA GLU A 543 -48.09 -34.20 -20.05
C GLU A 543 -49.37 -33.63 -19.41
N GLU A 544 -50.49 -34.36 -19.51
CA GLU A 544 -51.62 -34.27 -18.57
C GLU A 544 -52.12 -35.71 -18.33
N GLU A 545 -51.71 -36.33 -17.22
CA GLU A 545 -52.39 -37.51 -16.65
C GLU A 545 -53.19 -37.07 -15.42
N PRO A 546 -54.43 -37.55 -15.24
CA PRO A 546 -55.27 -37.21 -14.08
C PRO A 546 -54.93 -38.08 -12.85
N GLU A 547 -54.88 -37.41 -11.68
CA GLU A 547 -54.83 -38.04 -10.37
C GLU A 547 -56.22 -38.60 -10.00
N ASP A 548 -56.35 -39.92 -9.89
CA ASP A 548 -57.54 -40.57 -9.34
C ASP A 548 -57.38 -40.85 -7.83
N GLU A 549 -58.43 -40.46 -7.10
CA GLU A 549 -58.74 -40.71 -5.70
C GLU A 549 -58.80 -42.21 -5.35
N GLU A 550 -58.11 -42.63 -4.27
CA GLU A 550 -58.49 -43.85 -3.54
C GLU A 550 -58.27 -43.68 -2.02
N VAL A 551 -59.37 -43.47 -1.29
CA VAL A 551 -59.47 -43.48 0.18
C VAL A 551 -60.62 -44.40 0.58
N ALA A 552 -60.27 -45.50 1.27
CA ALA A 552 -61.03 -46.40 2.15
C ALA A 552 -60.48 -47.82 1.86
N ASP A 553 -60.03 -48.63 2.81
CA ASP A 553 -60.66 -49.02 4.06
C ASP A 553 -59.62 -49.85 4.86
N ILE A 554 -59.96 -50.28 6.09
CA ILE A 554 -59.23 -51.18 7.02
C ILE A 554 -58.80 -50.48 8.34
N MET A 555 -59.78 -50.38 9.24
CA MET A 555 -59.59 -50.81 10.63
C MET A 555 -60.76 -51.72 11.04
N SER A 556 -60.47 -53.01 11.18
CA SER A 556 -61.17 -54.01 12.01
C SER A 556 -60.21 -55.16 12.28
#